data_AF-A0A3D0C7G4-F1
#
_entry.id   AF-A0A3D0C7G4-F1
#
_cell.length_a   1.000
_cell.length_b   1.000
_cell.length_c   1.000
_cell.angle_alpha   90.00
_cell.angle_beta   90.00
_cell.angle_gamma   90.00
#
_symmetry.space_group_name_H-M   'P 1'
#
loop_
_entity.id
_entity.type
_entity.pdbx_description
1 polymer ?
#
loop_
_entity_poly.entity_id
_entity_poly.type
_entity_poly.pdbx_seq_one_letter_code
_entity_poly.pdbx_strand_id
1 'polypeptide(L)' 'MYTLNLNQMTQQEFLNEYWQKKPVVIRGGFKDFVDPIAADEVAGLAMEEQVESRLVHKKDGQWQAAFGPFESYE' A
#
# COMPACT_ATOMS: atom_id res chain seq x y z
N MET A 1 -8.75 -15.82 -0.55
CA MET A 1 -7.39 -15.47 -0.10
C MET A 1 -6.53 -15.31 -1.35
N TYR A 2 -5.78 -14.21 -1.48
CA TYR A 2 -4.96 -14.00 -2.68
C TYR A 2 -3.81 -15.01 -2.75
N THR A 3 -3.45 -15.43 -3.97
CA THR A 3 -2.28 -16.28 -4.22
C THR A 3 -1.33 -15.51 -5.14
N LEU A 4 -0.10 -15.29 -4.65
CA LEU A 4 0.94 -14.61 -5.42
C LEU A 4 1.44 -15.50 -6.56
N ASN A 5 1.33 -15.02 -7.78
CA ASN A 5 1.88 -15.62 -8.99
C ASN A 5 3.13 -14.85 -9.42
N LEU A 6 4.28 -15.53 -9.40
CA LEU A 6 5.57 -14.94 -9.79
C LEU A 6 5.81 -14.94 -11.31
N ASN A 7 4.85 -15.46 -12.09
CA ASN A 7 4.79 -15.55 -13.55
C ASN A 7 6.03 -16.15 -14.23
N GLN A 8 7.11 -15.38 -14.25
CA GLN A 8 8.35 -15.63 -15.00
C GLN A 8 9.50 -16.11 -14.11
N MET A 9 9.30 -16.21 -12.80
CA MET A 9 10.34 -16.68 -11.88
C MET A 9 9.76 -17.58 -10.80
N THR A 10 10.60 -18.46 -10.29
CA THR A 10 10.36 -19.25 -9.09
C THR A 10 10.60 -18.40 -7.84
N GLN A 11 10.12 -18.89 -6.70
CA GLN A 11 10.43 -18.27 -5.41
C GLN A 11 11.94 -18.27 -5.13
N GLN A 12 12.66 -19.32 -5.56
CA GLN A 12 14.10 -19.42 -5.35
C GLN A 12 14.86 -18.36 -6.16
N GLU A 13 14.47 -18.13 -7.41
CA GLU A 13 15.04 -17.07 -8.25
C GLU A 13 14.76 -15.68 -7.65
N PHE A 14 13.55 -15.45 -7.13
CA PHE A 14 13.23 -14.21 -6.43
C PHE A 14 14.16 -13.97 -5.23
N LEU A 15 14.36 -14.98 -4.37
CA LEU A 15 15.24 -14.87 -3.20
C LEU A 15 16.70 -14.67 -3.59
N ASN A 16 17.17 -15.38 -4.61
CA ASN A 16 18.57 -15.32 -5.05
C ASN A 16 18.89 -13.99 -5.71
N GLU A 17 18.02 -13.47 -6.57
CA GLU A 17 18.36 -12.34 -7.44
C GLU A 17 17.76 -10.99 -7.00
N TYR A 18 16.61 -10.98 -6.31
CA TYR A 18 15.83 -9.76 -6.09
C TYR A 18 15.69 -9.40 -4.60
N TRP A 19 15.37 -10.37 -3.75
CA TRP A 19 15.15 -10.13 -2.32
C TRP A 19 16.36 -9.46 -1.67
N GLN A 20 16.14 -8.26 -1.12
CA GLN A 20 17.16 -7.36 -0.53
C GLN A 20 18.35 -7.03 -1.47
N LYS A 21 18.18 -7.13 -2.80
CA LYS A 21 19.24 -6.87 -3.78
C LYS A 21 18.86 -5.81 -4.81
N LYS A 22 17.75 -6.01 -5.52
CA LYS A 22 17.30 -5.11 -6.60
C LYS A 22 15.78 -5.09 -6.71
N PRO A 23 15.17 -3.95 -7.10
CA PRO A 23 13.72 -3.86 -7.29
C PRO A 23 13.24 -4.69 -8.48
N VAL A 24 11.99 -5.15 -8.44
CA VAL A 24 11.31 -5.83 -9.55
C VAL A 24 9.81 -5.58 -9.49
N VAL A 25 9.17 -5.48 -10.67
CA VAL A 25 7.71 -5.39 -10.80
C VAL A 25 7.16 -6.74 -11.22
N ILE A 26 6.35 -7.36 -10.36
CA ILE A 26 5.65 -8.62 -10.66
C ILE A 26 4.28 -8.27 -11.27
N ARG A 27 4.24 -8.11 -12.59
CA ARG A 27 3.01 -7.74 -13.32
C ARG A 27 1.98 -8.85 -13.18
N GLY A 28 0.74 -8.52 -12.78
CA GLY A 28 -0.30 -9.54 -12.59
C GLY A 28 0.01 -10.53 -11.48
N GLY A 29 0.73 -10.10 -10.44
CA GLY A 29 1.10 -10.95 -9.30
C GLY A 29 -0.10 -11.52 -8.56
N PHE A 30 -1.24 -10.82 -8.55
CA PHE A 30 -2.52 -11.35 -8.12
C PHE A 30 -3.48 -11.31 -9.31
N LYS A 31 -3.98 -12.48 -9.71
CA LYS A 31 -5.03 -12.56 -10.74
C LYS A 31 -6.35 -12.10 -10.15
N ASP A 32 -7.13 -11.40 -10.97
CA ASP A 32 -8.49 -10.93 -10.62
C ASP A 32 -8.51 -10.21 -9.25
N PHE A 33 -7.55 -9.32 -9.05
CA PHE A 33 -7.42 -8.57 -7.80
C PHE A 33 -8.68 -7.73 -7.55
N VAL A 34 -9.23 -7.87 -6.35
CA VAL A 34 -10.33 -7.07 -5.80
C VAL A 34 -9.80 -6.43 -4.53
N ASP A 35 -10.03 -5.13 -4.32
CA ASP A 35 -9.57 -4.44 -3.11
C ASP A 35 -10.17 -5.09 -1.84
N PRO A 36 -9.37 -5.36 -0.79
CA PRO A 36 -9.86 -5.99 0.43
C PRO A 36 -10.61 -5.03 1.37
N ILE A 37 -10.52 -3.72 1.10
CA ILE A 37 -11.12 -2.65 1.90
C ILE A 37 -11.39 -1.46 0.99
N ALA A 38 -12.53 -0.79 1.18
CA ALA A 38 -12.91 0.39 0.43
C ALA A 38 -12.23 1.66 0.97
N ALA A 39 -12.21 2.73 0.17
CA ALA A 39 -11.52 3.96 0.52
C ALA A 39 -12.13 4.69 1.73
N ASP A 40 -13.46 4.67 1.86
CA ASP A 40 -14.22 5.20 2.99
C ASP A 40 -13.97 4.40 4.28
N GLU A 41 -13.85 3.07 4.17
CA GLU A 41 -13.45 2.21 5.30
C GLU A 41 -12.02 2.54 5.78
N VAL A 42 -11.06 2.75 4.88
CA VAL A 42 -9.70 3.19 5.23
C VAL A 42 -9.71 4.58 5.88
N ALA A 43 -10.52 5.50 5.37
CA ALA A 43 -10.67 6.83 5.97
C ALA A 43 -11.21 6.74 7.40
N GLY A 44 -12.21 5.90 7.63
CA GLY A 44 -12.76 5.60 8.96
C GLY A 44 -11.71 5.03 9.92
N LEU A 45 -10.90 4.06 9.47
CA LEU A 45 -9.79 3.53 10.29
C LEU A 45 -8.79 4.61 10.68
N ALA A 46 -8.51 5.57 9.78
CA ALA A 46 -7.59 6.66 10.07
C ALA A 46 -8.14 7.70 11.06
N MET A 47 -9.41 7.60 11.47
CA MET A 47 -10.02 8.37 12.57
C MET A 47 -9.88 7.67 13.93
N GLU A 48 -9.48 6.40 13.97
CA GLU A 48 -9.35 5.65 15.22
C GLU A 48 -8.05 6.01 15.96
N GLU A 49 -8.14 6.31 17.25
CA GLU A 49 -6.98 6.68 18.09
C GLU A 49 -5.87 5.62 18.11
N GLN A 50 -6.24 4.36 17.92
CA GLN A 50 -5.32 3.21 17.98
C GLN A 50 -4.50 3.05 16.70
N VAL A 51 -4.86 3.78 15.63
CA VAL A 51 -4.33 3.58 14.28
C VAL A 51 -3.41 4.74 13.92
N GLU A 52 -2.14 4.43 13.65
CA GLU A 52 -1.20 5.40 13.11
C GLU A 52 -1.52 5.69 11.63
N SER A 53 -1.95 6.92 11.35
CA SER A 53 -2.28 7.36 10.00
C SER A 53 -1.62 8.70 9.67
N ARG A 54 -1.49 9.00 8.36
CA ARG A 54 -1.00 10.30 7.88
C ARG A 54 -1.63 10.70 6.56
N LEU A 55 -1.83 12.00 6.38
CA LEU A 55 -2.25 12.61 5.13
C LEU A 55 -1.10 13.47 4.62
N VAL A 56 -0.56 13.11 3.45
CA VAL A 56 0.53 13.82 2.78
C VAL A 56 -0.02 14.46 1.52
N HIS A 57 0.12 15.77 1.40
CA HIS A 57 -0.31 16.51 0.22
C HIS A 57 0.71 17.56 -0.19
N LYS A 58 0.57 18.06 -1.42
CA LYS A 58 1.42 19.11 -1.97
C LYS A 58 0.56 20.28 -2.41
N LYS A 59 0.76 21.44 -1.79
CA LYS A 59 0.07 22.70 -2.12
C LYS A 59 1.11 23.80 -2.38
N ASP A 60 0.93 24.55 -3.46
CA ASP A 60 1.81 25.66 -3.85
C ASP A 60 3.30 25.30 -3.91
N GLY A 61 3.60 24.09 -4.41
CA GLY A 61 4.97 23.58 -4.50
C GLY A 61 5.54 23.04 -3.19
N GLN A 62 4.87 23.27 -2.05
CA GLN A 62 5.30 22.86 -0.73
C GLN A 62 4.62 21.56 -0.31
N TRP A 63 5.36 20.70 0.38
CA TRP A 63 4.83 19.46 0.95
C TRP A 63 4.29 19.71 2.37
N GLN A 64 3.15 19.12 2.67
CA GLN A 64 2.52 19.12 3.98
C GLN A 64 2.25 17.68 4.42
N ALA A 65 2.34 17.44 5.73
CA ALA A 65 1.97 16.18 6.35
C ALA A 65 1.16 16.45 7.61
N ALA A 66 -0.01 15.83 7.73
CA ALA A 66 -0.82 15.78 8.94
C ALA A 66 -0.85 14.33 9.44
N PHE A 67 -0.87 14.15 10.76
CA PHE A 67 -0.88 12.85 11.41
C PHE A 67 -2.22 12.67 12.12
N GLY A 68 -2.78 11.46 12.04
CA GLY A 68 -4.05 11.15 12.66
C GLY A 68 -3.97 11.00 14.19
N PRO A 69 -5.11 10.68 14.84
CA PRO A 69 -6.40 10.45 14.20
C PRO A 69 -6.97 11.73 13.59
N PHE A 70 -7.79 11.58 12.53
CA PHE A 70 -8.49 12.70 11.91
C PHE A 70 -9.93 12.77 12.43
N GLU A 71 -10.38 13.97 12.83
CA GLU A 71 -11.76 14.17 13.31
C GLU A 71 -12.76 14.27 12.16
N SER A 72 -12.33 14.81 11.01
CA SER A 72 -13.16 14.97 9.81
C SER A 72 -12.32 15.02 8.53
N TYR A 73 -12.96 14.70 7.40
CA TYR A 73 -12.41 14.84 6.05
C TYR A 73 -13.25 15.78 5.16
N GLU A 74 -14.18 16.53 5.77
CA GLU A 74 -14.91 17.62 5.10
C GLU A 74 -13.99 18.78 4.71
#